data_AF-A0A4Y8UHY2-F1
#
_entry.id   AF-A0A4Y8UHY2-F1
#
_cell.length_a   1.000
_cell.length_b   1.000
_cell.length_c   1.000
_cell.angle_alpha   90.00
_cell.angle_beta   90.00
_cell.angle_gamma   90.00
#
_symmetry.space_group_name_H-M   'P 1'
#
loop_
_entity.id
_entity.type
_entity.pdbx_description
1 polymer ?
#
loop_
_entity_poly.entity_id
_entity_poly.type
_entity_poly.pdbx_seq_one_letter_code
_entity_poly.pdbx_strand_id
1 'polypeptide(L)'
;MNLQRLSRLDLNLLVALQALLEERSVTRAAERLFVTQPAMSRILQRLRDQLGDPLFTRRGNTLVATPRAEELARHLPQLLDGILAMVALDDFDPATFEGEVAVAIPEFFAFELAPHITERLSRTAPGLTLAISSDTDSSVEEELASGVLDFAIDLDREFGDELVTQPLTQVTPAIWMRSEHPLASKEELKLADLLAYPFVQYYLLIAKRVSASTSARFDRTLAEMGLKRRKALVTNQLMTAMETVQRSNALMVATQYGLSHEREFFSIAQRPFPADLPHQGNIPFVLVQHRRTSHSAVHSWLSAMILQAVKEMDKELAKPW
;
A
#
# COMPACT_ATOMS: atom_id res chain seq x y z
N MET A 1 -28.77 -17.31 -8.68
CA MET A 1 -29.43 -16.66 -7.52
C MET A 1 -30.61 -15.83 -8.03
N ASN A 2 -31.83 -16.08 -7.54
CA ASN A 2 -33.02 -15.35 -8.03
C ASN A 2 -33.28 -14.12 -7.16
N LEU A 3 -32.66 -12.99 -7.51
CA LEU A 3 -32.75 -11.72 -6.78
C LEU A 3 -34.20 -11.23 -6.59
N GLN A 4 -35.09 -11.50 -7.55
CA GLN A 4 -36.50 -11.12 -7.49
C GLN A 4 -37.30 -11.88 -6.42
N ARG A 5 -36.91 -13.12 -6.10
CA ARG A 5 -37.51 -13.87 -4.99
C ARG A 5 -36.98 -13.39 -3.64
N LEU A 6 -35.68 -13.10 -3.57
CA LEU A 6 -35.04 -12.62 -2.35
C LEU A 6 -35.52 -11.21 -1.97
N SER A 7 -35.74 -10.33 -2.94
CA SER A 7 -36.22 -8.95 -2.71
C SER A 7 -37.66 -8.88 -2.19
N ARG A 8 -38.42 -9.97 -2.27
CA ARG A 8 -39.78 -10.09 -1.70
C ARG A 8 -39.77 -10.61 -0.27
N LEU A 9 -38.63 -11.07 0.22
CA LEU A 9 -38.46 -11.49 1.61
C LEU A 9 -38.00 -10.29 2.43
N ASP A 10 -38.75 -9.94 3.47
CA ASP A 10 -38.25 -9.04 4.50
C ASP A 10 -37.25 -9.81 5.37
N LEU A 11 -35.95 -9.58 5.11
CA LEU A 11 -34.85 -10.25 5.79
C LEU A 11 -34.78 -9.87 7.28
N ASN A 12 -35.33 -8.72 7.67
CA ASN A 12 -35.36 -8.33 9.09
C ASN A 12 -36.27 -9.26 9.92
N LEU A 13 -37.26 -9.90 9.28
CA LEU A 13 -38.12 -10.87 9.95
C LEU A 13 -37.34 -12.13 10.38
N LEU A 14 -36.23 -12.45 9.71
CA LEU A 14 -35.40 -13.62 10.03
C LEU A 14 -34.73 -13.48 11.40
N VAL A 15 -34.35 -12.27 11.80
CA VAL A 15 -33.83 -11.99 13.15
C VAL A 15 -34.88 -12.30 14.22
N ALA A 16 -36.14 -11.91 13.97
CA ALA A 16 -37.24 -12.21 14.87
C ALA A 16 -37.60 -13.71 14.90
N LEU A 17 -37.50 -14.40 13.76
CA LEU A 17 -37.68 -15.84 13.70
C LEU A 17 -36.65 -16.57 14.57
N GLN A 18 -35.38 -16.17 14.51
CA GLN A 18 -34.33 -16.74 15.36
C GLN A 18 -34.66 -16.57 16.85
N ALA A 19 -35.02 -15.36 17.27
CA ALA A 19 -35.43 -15.11 18.65
C ALA A 19 -36.65 -15.96 19.08
N LEU A 20 -37.66 -16.11 18.21
CA LEU A 20 -38.84 -16.94 18.50
C LEU A 20 -38.51 -18.44 18.60
N LEU A 21 -37.58 -18.93 17.79
CA LEU A 21 -37.12 -20.32 17.79
C LEU A 21 -36.36 -20.69 19.08
N GLU A 22 -35.53 -19.78 19.58
CA GLU A 22 -34.77 -19.95 20.82
C GLU A 22 -35.66 -19.77 22.04
N GLU A 23 -36.43 -18.67 22.10
CA GLU A 23 -37.21 -18.32 23.28
C GLU A 23 -38.48 -19.17 23.43
N ARG A 24 -39.00 -19.75 22.35
CA ARG A 24 -40.29 -20.50 22.32
C ARG A 24 -41.44 -19.75 23.03
N SER A 25 -41.38 -18.41 23.01
CA SER A 25 -42.32 -17.50 23.65
C SER A 25 -42.34 -16.16 22.92
N VAL A 26 -43.54 -15.70 22.53
CA VAL A 26 -43.71 -14.38 21.88
C VAL A 26 -43.26 -13.26 22.80
N THR A 27 -43.58 -13.34 24.09
CA THR A 27 -43.27 -12.30 25.07
C THR A 27 -41.76 -12.19 25.30
N ARG A 28 -41.07 -13.31 25.54
CA ARG A 28 -39.61 -13.30 25.75
C ARG A 28 -38.84 -12.89 24.49
N ALA A 29 -39.27 -13.34 23.32
CA ALA A 29 -38.68 -12.89 22.06
C ALA A 29 -38.87 -11.37 21.85
N ALA A 30 -40.02 -10.82 22.25
CA ALA A 30 -40.28 -9.40 22.16
C ALA A 30 -39.35 -8.60 23.10
N GLU A 31 -39.21 -9.06 24.35
CA GLU A 31 -38.29 -8.47 25.33
C GLU A 31 -36.84 -8.49 24.82
N ARG A 32 -36.37 -9.63 24.30
CA ARG A 32 -35.01 -9.79 23.79
C ARG A 32 -34.68 -8.88 22.61
N LEU A 33 -35.66 -8.63 21.73
CA LEU A 33 -35.50 -7.74 20.59
C LEU A 33 -35.94 -6.30 20.88
N PHE A 34 -36.21 -5.96 22.15
CA PHE A 34 -36.62 -4.63 22.58
C PHE A 34 -37.87 -4.09 21.83
N VAL A 35 -38.82 -4.97 21.54
CA VAL A 35 -40.11 -4.61 20.89
C VAL A 35 -41.30 -4.98 21.78
N THR A 36 -42.47 -4.41 21.50
CA THR A 36 -43.69 -4.77 22.22
C THR A 36 -44.21 -6.15 21.79
N GLN A 37 -44.87 -6.86 22.69
CA GLN A 37 -45.46 -8.18 22.40
C GLN A 37 -46.52 -8.17 21.27
N PRO A 38 -47.37 -7.12 21.12
CA PRO A 38 -48.21 -6.97 19.92
C PRO A 38 -47.41 -6.80 18.63
N ALA A 39 -46.27 -6.08 18.66
CA ALA A 39 -45.40 -5.94 17.50
C ALA A 39 -44.76 -7.28 17.11
N MET A 40 -44.25 -8.03 18.09
CA MET A 40 -43.72 -9.39 17.87
C MET A 40 -44.79 -10.35 17.31
N SER A 41 -46.03 -10.25 17.78
CA SER A 41 -47.15 -11.04 17.24
C SER A 41 -47.43 -10.72 15.76
N ARG A 42 -47.38 -9.44 15.37
CA ARG A 42 -47.51 -9.02 13.95
C ARG A 42 -46.33 -9.47 13.11
N ILE A 43 -45.12 -9.45 13.66
CA ILE A 43 -43.91 -9.97 13.00
C ILE A 43 -44.04 -11.47 12.74
N LEU A 44 -44.48 -12.25 13.72
CA LEU A 44 -44.75 -13.68 13.54
C LEU A 44 -45.83 -13.93 12.48
N GLN A 45 -46.88 -13.11 12.42
CA GLN A 45 -47.89 -13.26 11.36
C GLN A 45 -47.30 -13.02 9.97
N ARG A 46 -46.50 -11.95 9.80
CA ARG A 46 -45.81 -11.69 8.53
C ARG A 46 -44.84 -12.81 8.15
N LEU A 47 -44.13 -13.38 9.13
CA LEU A 47 -43.27 -14.55 8.90
C LEU A 47 -44.07 -15.75 8.36
N ARG A 48 -45.27 -16.00 8.89
CA ARG A 48 -46.16 -17.07 8.42
C ARG A 48 -46.60 -16.84 7.00
N ASP A 49 -47.03 -15.61 6.68
CA ASP A 49 -47.51 -15.25 5.36
C ASP A 49 -46.36 -15.32 4.32
N GLN A 50 -45.17 -14.88 4.70
CA GLN A 50 -43.97 -14.86 3.85
C GLN A 50 -43.41 -16.27 3.58
N LEU A 51 -43.45 -17.16 4.57
CA LEU A 51 -42.91 -18.52 4.46
C LEU A 51 -43.95 -19.57 4.08
N GLY A 52 -45.24 -19.21 4.08
CA GLY A 52 -46.35 -20.12 3.81
C GLY A 52 -46.47 -21.24 4.84
N ASP A 53 -46.00 -21.04 6.08
CA ASP A 53 -45.98 -22.04 7.15
C ASP A 53 -46.47 -21.42 8.48
N PRO A 54 -47.20 -22.15 9.35
CA PRO A 54 -47.61 -21.64 10.66
C PRO A 54 -46.45 -21.34 11.61
N LEU A 55 -45.28 -21.93 11.37
CA LEU A 55 -44.00 -21.89 12.10
C LEU A 55 -44.05 -22.41 13.53
N PHE A 56 -45.11 -22.09 14.26
CA PHE A 56 -45.33 -22.52 15.63
C PHE A 56 -46.81 -22.84 15.84
N THR A 57 -47.04 -23.94 16.54
CA THR A 57 -48.31 -24.36 17.12
C THR A 57 -48.31 -24.07 18.62
N ARG A 58 -49.49 -24.11 19.27
CA ARG A 58 -49.59 -23.93 20.72
C ARG A 58 -49.86 -25.25 21.41
N ARG A 59 -49.10 -25.53 22.46
CA ARG A 59 -49.41 -26.57 23.45
C ARG A 59 -49.42 -25.93 24.84
N GLY A 60 -50.62 -25.70 25.37
CA GLY A 60 -50.78 -24.89 26.58
C GLY A 60 -50.26 -23.46 26.36
N ASN A 61 -49.32 -23.02 27.20
CA ASN A 61 -48.74 -21.68 27.13
C ASN A 61 -47.41 -21.62 26.34
N THR A 62 -47.01 -22.71 25.68
CA THR A 62 -45.71 -22.83 25.01
C THR A 62 -45.87 -22.87 23.48
N LEU A 63 -44.98 -22.17 22.77
CA LEU A 63 -44.84 -22.30 21.31
C LEU A 63 -44.06 -23.57 20.97
N VAL A 64 -44.66 -24.42 20.15
CA VAL A 64 -44.03 -25.63 19.62
C VAL A 64 -43.77 -25.42 18.14
N ALA A 65 -42.50 -25.42 17.73
CA ALA A 65 -42.11 -25.21 16.33
C ALA A 65 -42.68 -26.31 15.41
N THR A 66 -43.02 -25.94 14.18
CA THR A 66 -43.35 -26.90 13.12
C THR A 66 -42.06 -27.58 12.63
N PRO A 67 -42.14 -28.74 11.96
CA PRO A 67 -40.96 -29.36 11.33
C PRO A 67 -40.23 -28.40 10.37
N ARG A 68 -40.97 -27.53 9.68
CA ARG A 68 -40.41 -26.50 8.81
C ARG A 68 -39.62 -25.45 9.59
N ALA A 69 -40.13 -25.00 10.72
CA ALA A 69 -39.43 -24.05 11.59
C ALA A 69 -38.20 -24.69 12.26
N GLU A 70 -38.24 -25.98 12.62
CA GLU A 70 -37.07 -26.71 13.13
C GLU A 70 -36.00 -26.91 12.06
N GLU A 71 -36.38 -27.15 10.81
CA GLU A 71 -35.45 -27.16 9.68
C GLU A 71 -34.77 -25.80 9.51
N LEU A 72 -35.54 -24.70 9.54
CA LEU A 72 -34.99 -23.35 9.46
C LEU A 72 -34.04 -23.04 10.63
N ALA A 73 -34.36 -23.50 11.85
CA ALA A 73 -33.53 -23.31 13.03
C ALA A 73 -32.11 -23.89 12.90
N ARG A 74 -31.91 -24.90 12.05
CA ARG A 74 -30.58 -25.49 11.82
C ARG A 74 -29.69 -24.62 10.93
N HIS A 75 -30.26 -23.80 10.05
CA HIS A 75 -29.52 -23.03 9.05
C HIS A 75 -29.47 -21.54 9.35
N LEU A 76 -30.46 -21.03 10.06
CA LEU A 76 -30.63 -19.61 10.33
C LEU A 76 -29.50 -18.96 11.13
N PRO A 77 -28.92 -19.60 12.18
CA PRO A 77 -27.81 -19.00 12.93
C PRO A 77 -26.61 -18.67 12.05
N GLN A 78 -26.12 -19.64 11.27
CA GLN A 78 -24.96 -19.45 10.40
C GLN A 78 -25.18 -18.36 9.34
N LEU A 79 -26.40 -18.25 8.82
CA LEU A 79 -26.76 -17.18 7.88
C LEU A 79 -26.73 -15.80 8.53
N LEU A 80 -27.30 -15.68 9.73
CA LEU A 80 -27.31 -14.41 10.46
C LEU A 80 -25.91 -14.02 10.94
N ASP A 81 -25.10 -14.99 11.38
CA ASP A 81 -23.70 -14.77 11.75
C ASP A 81 -22.87 -14.29 10.55
N GLY A 82 -23.09 -14.88 9.37
CA GLY A 82 -22.45 -14.42 8.13
C GLY A 82 -22.84 -12.99 7.73
N ILE A 83 -24.13 -12.62 7.89
CA ILE A 83 -24.59 -11.25 7.66
C ILE A 83 -23.98 -10.30 8.70
N LEU A 84 -23.92 -10.71 9.96
CA LEU A 84 -23.28 -9.94 11.03
C LEU A 84 -21.80 -9.72 10.74
N ALA A 85 -21.06 -10.73 10.31
CA ALA A 85 -19.65 -10.59 9.92
C ALA A 85 -19.45 -9.62 8.74
N MET A 86 -20.41 -9.52 7.81
CA MET A 86 -20.34 -8.56 6.70
C MET A 86 -20.65 -7.11 7.10
N VAL A 87 -21.46 -6.92 8.15
CA VAL A 87 -21.95 -5.60 8.59
C VAL A 87 -21.19 -5.09 9.81
N ALA A 88 -20.56 -5.98 10.57
CA ALA A 88 -19.57 -5.64 11.56
C ALA A 88 -18.44 -4.88 10.85
N LEU A 89 -18.25 -3.63 11.26
CA LEU A 89 -16.97 -2.98 11.08
C LEU A 89 -16.02 -3.73 12.01
N ASP A 90 -15.41 -4.81 11.52
CA ASP A 90 -14.37 -5.48 12.30
C ASP A 90 -13.29 -4.43 12.61
N ASP A 91 -12.95 -4.31 13.90
CA ASP A 91 -11.72 -3.64 14.29
C ASP A 91 -10.60 -4.38 13.56
N PHE A 92 -9.96 -3.69 12.61
CA PHE A 92 -8.89 -4.27 11.82
C PHE A 92 -7.80 -4.82 12.74
N ASP A 93 -7.60 -6.13 12.69
CA ASP A 93 -6.52 -6.83 13.37
C ASP A 93 -5.47 -7.25 12.34
N PRO A 94 -4.28 -6.62 12.34
CA PRO A 94 -3.20 -7.00 11.45
C PRO A 94 -2.83 -8.49 11.54
N ALA A 95 -2.94 -9.09 12.73
CA ALA A 95 -2.47 -10.45 12.98
C ALA A 95 -3.30 -11.52 12.24
N THR A 96 -4.56 -11.21 11.92
CA THR A 96 -5.50 -12.11 11.24
C THR A 96 -5.85 -11.65 9.83
N PHE A 97 -5.38 -10.48 9.40
CA PHE A 97 -5.62 -9.97 8.06
C PHE A 97 -4.93 -10.84 7.00
N GLU A 98 -5.71 -11.30 6.03
CA GLU A 98 -5.23 -11.99 4.83
C GLU A 98 -5.50 -11.12 3.61
N GLY A 99 -4.46 -10.86 2.81
CA GLY A 99 -4.61 -10.06 1.60
C GLY A 99 -3.29 -9.66 0.98
N GLU A 100 -3.39 -8.81 -0.04
CA GLU A 100 -2.26 -8.22 -0.74
C GLU A 100 -2.38 -6.70 -0.69
N VAL A 101 -1.24 -6.02 -0.56
CA VAL A 101 -1.14 -4.57 -0.76
C VAL A 101 -0.02 -4.29 -1.77
N ALA A 102 -0.35 -3.57 -2.84
CA ALA A 102 0.56 -3.27 -3.93
C ALA A 102 1.17 -1.87 -3.78
N VAL A 103 2.51 -1.78 -3.86
CA VAL A 103 3.27 -0.54 -3.67
C VAL A 103 4.27 -0.34 -4.80
N ALA A 104 4.15 0.77 -5.51
CA ALA A 104 5.18 1.19 -6.46
C ALA A 104 6.29 1.99 -5.74
N ILE A 105 7.54 1.53 -5.84
CA ILE A 105 8.68 2.11 -5.13
C ILE A 105 9.90 2.13 -6.07
N PRO A 106 10.62 3.25 -6.20
CA PRO A 106 11.91 3.29 -6.89
C PRO A 106 12.90 2.24 -6.35
N GLU A 107 13.63 1.52 -7.21
CA GLU A 107 14.45 0.36 -6.79
C GLU A 107 15.45 0.69 -5.68
N PHE A 108 16.09 1.86 -5.76
CA PHE A 108 17.08 2.29 -4.76
C PHE A 108 16.44 2.47 -3.37
N PHE A 109 15.17 2.86 -3.33
CA PHE A 109 14.41 3.05 -2.10
C PHE A 109 13.84 1.72 -1.61
N ALA A 110 13.35 0.89 -2.54
CA ALA A 110 12.84 -0.45 -2.24
C ALA A 110 13.92 -1.36 -1.67
N PHE A 111 15.15 -1.28 -2.17
CA PHE A 111 16.28 -2.08 -1.71
C PHE A 111 16.53 -1.92 -0.20
N GLU A 112 16.38 -0.70 0.31
CA GLU A 112 16.53 -0.40 1.74
C GLU A 112 15.22 -0.62 2.51
N LEU A 113 14.08 -0.12 2.01
CA LEU A 113 12.81 -0.15 2.75
C LEU A 113 12.16 -1.55 2.82
N ALA A 114 12.19 -2.32 1.73
CA ALA A 114 11.43 -3.56 1.62
C ALA A 114 11.85 -4.63 2.64
N PRO A 115 13.14 -4.88 2.92
CA PRO A 115 13.55 -5.81 3.97
C PRO A 115 13.03 -5.42 5.36
N HIS A 116 13.13 -4.13 5.73
CA HIS A 116 12.67 -3.64 7.02
C HIS A 116 11.15 -3.77 7.22
N ILE A 117 10.37 -3.48 6.18
CA ILE A 117 8.92 -3.65 6.23
C ILE A 117 8.55 -5.14 6.28
N THR A 118 9.16 -5.96 5.42
CA THR A 118 8.87 -7.40 5.34
C THR A 118 9.14 -8.12 6.67
N GLU A 119 10.23 -7.78 7.37
CA GLU A 119 10.53 -8.34 8.69
C GLU A 119 9.47 -7.97 9.75
N ARG A 120 8.94 -6.74 9.70
CA ARG A 120 7.86 -6.33 10.61
C ARG A 120 6.57 -7.04 10.26
N LEU A 121 6.24 -7.14 8.98
CA LEU A 121 5.04 -7.81 8.50
C LEU A 121 5.02 -9.29 8.89
N SER A 122 6.14 -10.00 8.76
CA SER A 122 6.20 -11.42 9.12
C SER A 122 5.87 -11.71 10.59
N ARG A 123 5.97 -10.70 11.48
CA ARG A 123 5.65 -10.82 12.91
C ARG A 123 4.28 -10.26 13.26
N THR A 124 3.84 -9.21 12.57
CA THR A 124 2.64 -8.43 12.93
C THR A 124 1.43 -8.68 12.05
N ALA A 125 1.64 -9.06 10.79
CA ALA A 125 0.59 -9.38 9.82
C ALA A 125 1.03 -10.50 8.87
N PRO A 126 1.14 -11.75 9.35
CA PRO A 126 1.71 -12.85 8.58
C PRO A 126 0.87 -13.27 7.36
N GLY A 127 -0.43 -12.92 7.32
CA GLY A 127 -1.32 -13.16 6.18
C GLY A 127 -1.29 -12.06 5.11
N LEU A 128 -0.61 -10.94 5.37
CA LEU A 128 -0.47 -9.83 4.41
C LEU A 128 0.73 -10.06 3.49
N THR A 129 0.49 -10.06 2.19
CA THR A 129 1.53 -10.05 1.16
C THR A 129 1.78 -8.61 0.68
N LEU A 130 3.04 -8.19 0.66
CA LEU A 130 3.44 -6.91 0.10
C LEU A 130 3.97 -7.14 -1.32
N ALA A 131 3.26 -6.61 -2.33
CA ALA A 131 3.69 -6.64 -3.71
C ALA A 131 4.42 -5.33 -4.04
N ILE A 132 5.69 -5.39 -4.45
CA ILE A 132 6.51 -4.22 -4.76
C ILE A 132 6.91 -4.23 -6.23
N SER A 133 6.77 -3.08 -6.89
CA SER A 133 7.17 -2.85 -8.27
C SER A 133 7.94 -1.53 -8.41
N SER A 134 8.91 -1.49 -9.31
CA SER A 134 9.70 -0.28 -9.65
C SER A 134 9.32 0.32 -11.01
N ASP A 135 8.44 -0.34 -11.74
CA ASP A 135 7.93 0.05 -13.04
C ASP A 135 6.39 0.01 -13.01
N THR A 136 5.76 0.91 -13.78
CA THR A 136 4.31 0.96 -13.97
C THR A 136 3.96 0.82 -15.45
N ASP A 137 2.85 0.14 -15.73
CA ASP A 137 2.33 -0.04 -17.09
C ASP A 137 1.62 1.23 -17.59
N SER A 138 1.10 2.04 -16.67
CA SER A 138 0.42 3.32 -16.89
C SER A 138 1.01 4.39 -15.96
N SER A 139 0.37 5.56 -15.87
CA SER A 139 0.77 6.54 -14.85
C SER A 139 0.47 6.00 -13.44
N VAL A 140 1.27 6.42 -12.45
CA VAL A 140 1.06 6.06 -11.04
C VAL A 140 -0.36 6.46 -10.60
N GLU A 141 -0.83 7.61 -11.08
CA GLU A 141 -2.15 8.15 -10.79
C GLU A 141 -3.28 7.24 -11.30
N GLU A 142 -3.16 6.70 -12.53
CA GLU A 142 -4.14 5.77 -13.12
C GLU A 142 -4.17 4.42 -12.39
N GLU A 143 -3.01 3.89 -12.00
CA GLU A 143 -2.91 2.60 -11.30
C GLU A 143 -3.42 2.69 -9.85
N LEU A 144 -3.19 3.81 -9.16
CA LEU A 144 -3.77 4.08 -7.84
C LEU A 144 -5.30 4.23 -7.91
N ALA A 145 -5.82 4.92 -8.93
CA ALA A 145 -7.26 5.13 -9.12
C ALA A 145 -8.00 3.82 -9.45
N SER A 146 -7.41 2.98 -10.30
CA SER A 146 -7.96 1.67 -10.69
C SER A 146 -7.79 0.59 -9.62
N GLY A 147 -6.88 0.80 -8.66
CA GLY A 147 -6.57 -0.15 -7.59
C GLY A 147 -5.63 -1.28 -8.01
N VAL A 148 -4.87 -1.09 -9.09
CA VAL A 148 -3.69 -1.90 -9.41
C VAL A 148 -2.58 -1.61 -8.39
N LEU A 149 -2.48 -0.35 -7.94
CA LEU A 149 -1.65 0.06 -6.83
C LEU A 149 -2.52 0.55 -5.67
N ASP A 150 -2.04 0.32 -4.46
CA ASP A 150 -2.61 0.89 -3.24
C ASP A 150 -1.78 2.09 -2.76
N PHE A 151 -0.47 2.03 -2.98
CA PHE A 151 0.48 3.08 -2.62
C PHE A 151 1.54 3.29 -3.71
N ALA A 152 2.12 4.49 -3.72
CA ALA A 152 3.34 4.77 -4.45
C ALA A 152 4.28 5.67 -3.64
N ILE A 153 5.59 5.46 -3.77
CA ILE A 153 6.61 6.38 -3.27
C ILE A 153 7.14 7.15 -4.47
N ASP A 154 6.94 8.47 -4.48
CA ASP A 154 7.28 9.30 -5.63
C ASP A 154 7.78 10.68 -5.18
N LEU A 155 8.31 11.46 -6.12
CA LEU A 155 8.68 12.85 -5.91
C LEU A 155 7.46 13.68 -5.50
N ASP A 156 7.67 14.59 -4.55
CA ASP A 156 6.68 15.61 -4.23
C ASP A 156 6.49 16.54 -5.43
N ARG A 157 5.29 16.53 -5.97
CA ARG A 157 4.84 17.33 -7.11
C ARG A 157 3.36 17.63 -6.94
N GLU A 158 2.80 18.40 -7.86
CA GLU A 158 1.36 18.61 -7.90
C GLU A 158 0.66 17.30 -8.30
N PHE A 159 -0.12 16.75 -7.37
CA PHE A 159 -1.02 15.63 -7.61
C PHE A 159 -2.46 16.14 -7.65
N GLY A 160 -3.32 15.45 -8.41
CA GLY A 160 -4.75 15.80 -8.48
C GLY A 160 -5.48 15.54 -7.16
N ASP A 161 -6.67 16.15 -7.02
CA ASP A 161 -7.45 16.10 -5.78
C ASP A 161 -7.85 14.69 -5.33
N GLU A 162 -7.88 13.72 -6.24
CA GLU A 162 -8.23 12.32 -5.93
C GLU A 162 -7.12 11.57 -5.19
N LEU A 163 -5.91 12.14 -5.12
CA LEU A 163 -4.77 11.57 -4.44
C LEU A 163 -4.52 12.28 -3.10
N VAL A 164 -3.96 11.53 -2.15
CA VAL A 164 -3.50 12.03 -0.87
C VAL A 164 -2.02 11.76 -0.78
N THR A 165 -1.24 12.80 -0.50
CA THR A 165 0.20 12.69 -0.28
C THR A 165 0.53 12.86 1.19
N GLN A 166 1.50 12.09 1.64
CA GLN A 166 2.07 12.20 2.98
C GLN A 166 3.59 12.38 2.83
N PRO A 167 4.19 13.45 3.40
CA PRO A 167 5.63 13.63 3.37
C PRO A 167 6.36 12.41 3.94
N LEU A 168 7.29 11.85 3.17
CA LEU A 168 7.98 10.61 3.53
C LEU A 168 9.41 10.90 3.99
N THR A 169 10.24 11.45 3.09
CA THR A 169 11.63 11.81 3.37
C THR A 169 12.15 12.80 2.33
N GLN A 170 13.42 13.18 2.43
CA GLN A 170 14.13 13.98 1.44
C GLN A 170 15.45 13.31 1.08
N VAL A 171 15.78 13.30 -0.20
CA VAL A 171 17.06 12.77 -0.68
C VAL A 171 17.92 13.88 -1.27
N THR A 172 19.21 13.81 -1.01
CA THR A 172 20.20 14.74 -1.56
C THR A 172 20.93 14.09 -2.72
N PRO A 173 21.11 14.77 -3.86
CA PRO A 173 21.92 14.25 -4.96
C PRO A 173 23.38 13.98 -4.55
N ALA A 174 23.97 12.94 -5.12
CA ALA A 174 25.38 12.58 -4.96
C ALA A 174 25.98 12.09 -6.27
N ILE A 175 27.30 12.08 -6.34
CA ILE A 175 28.06 11.43 -7.41
C ILE A 175 28.63 10.13 -6.86
N TRP A 176 28.26 9.03 -7.51
CA TRP A 176 28.76 7.69 -7.19
C TRP A 176 29.84 7.32 -8.20
N MET A 177 30.89 6.67 -7.70
CA MET A 177 32.04 6.19 -8.47
C MET A 177 32.62 4.98 -7.76
N ARG A 178 33.41 4.13 -8.43
CA ARG A 178 34.14 3.07 -7.72
C ARG A 178 35.05 3.66 -6.63
N SER A 179 35.27 2.94 -5.53
CA SER A 179 36.02 3.45 -4.36
C SER A 179 37.44 3.92 -4.71
N GLU A 180 38.08 3.27 -5.67
CA GLU A 180 39.44 3.57 -6.15
C GLU A 180 39.46 4.57 -7.33
N HIS A 181 38.35 5.27 -7.59
CA HIS A 181 38.29 6.25 -8.67
C HIS A 181 39.27 7.41 -8.40
N PRO A 182 39.96 7.97 -9.42
CA PRO A 182 40.91 9.07 -9.20
C PRO A 182 40.30 10.31 -8.54
N LEU A 183 38.98 10.51 -8.70
CA LEU A 183 38.26 11.61 -8.08
C LEU A 183 37.83 11.33 -6.63
N ALA A 184 37.88 10.08 -6.16
CA ALA A 184 37.37 9.69 -4.84
C ALA A 184 38.13 10.38 -3.70
N SER A 185 39.44 10.58 -3.84
CA SER A 185 40.32 11.21 -2.84
C SER A 185 40.48 12.72 -2.99
N LYS A 186 39.90 13.33 -4.04
CA LYS A 186 40.05 14.77 -4.29
C LYS A 186 39.31 15.57 -3.23
N GLU A 187 39.88 16.63 -2.66
CA GLU A 187 39.20 17.39 -1.59
C GLU A 187 37.88 18.03 -2.07
N GLU A 188 37.92 18.74 -3.20
CA GLU A 188 36.76 19.38 -3.82
C GLU A 188 36.54 18.86 -5.25
N LEU A 189 35.29 18.50 -5.58
CA LEU A 189 34.88 18.13 -6.93
C LEU A 189 34.28 19.32 -7.66
N LYS A 190 34.79 19.59 -8.86
CA LYS A 190 34.24 20.60 -9.77
C LYS A 190 33.56 19.93 -10.95
N LEU A 191 32.62 20.62 -11.59
CA LEU A 191 31.91 20.11 -12.75
C LEU A 191 32.86 19.66 -13.88
N ALA A 192 33.91 20.44 -14.13
CA ALA A 192 34.92 20.12 -15.14
C ALA A 192 35.62 18.78 -14.89
N ASP A 193 35.86 18.42 -13.62
CA ASP A 193 36.45 17.12 -13.26
C ASP A 193 35.53 15.97 -13.65
N LEU A 194 34.23 16.13 -13.38
CA LEU A 194 33.25 15.08 -13.68
C LEU A 194 33.10 14.87 -15.18
N LEU A 195 33.06 15.95 -15.96
CA LEU A 195 32.87 15.89 -17.41
C LEU A 195 34.05 15.25 -18.17
N ALA A 196 35.21 15.08 -17.53
CA ALA A 196 36.32 14.31 -18.10
C ALA A 196 36.01 12.80 -18.20
N TYR A 197 35.05 12.30 -17.43
CA TYR A 197 34.71 10.88 -17.31
C TYR A 197 33.37 10.55 -17.98
N PRO A 198 33.18 9.30 -18.45
CA PRO A 198 31.87 8.85 -18.90
C PRO A 198 30.88 8.73 -17.73
N PHE A 199 29.59 8.70 -18.04
CA PHE A 199 28.53 8.53 -17.04
C PHE A 199 27.69 7.29 -17.31
N VAL A 200 27.28 6.63 -16.22
CA VAL A 200 26.11 5.75 -16.20
C VAL A 200 24.88 6.61 -15.88
N GLN A 201 23.93 6.63 -16.79
CA GLN A 201 22.62 7.25 -16.56
C GLN A 201 21.65 6.18 -16.04
N TYR A 202 21.40 6.20 -14.74
CA TYR A 202 20.39 5.40 -14.09
C TYR A 202 19.07 6.19 -13.95
N TYR A 203 17.94 5.58 -14.27
CA TYR A 203 16.62 6.15 -14.03
C TYR A 203 16.20 5.86 -12.59
N LEU A 204 16.48 6.82 -11.71
CA LEU A 204 16.13 6.76 -10.30
C LEU A 204 14.62 6.72 -10.04
N LEU A 205 13.78 7.10 -11.00
CA LEU A 205 12.33 7.16 -10.83
C LEU A 205 11.66 6.12 -11.72
N ILE A 206 10.46 5.72 -11.31
CA ILE A 206 9.58 4.79 -12.04
C ILE A 206 9.43 5.27 -13.49
N ALA A 207 9.92 4.47 -14.44
CA ALA A 207 9.98 4.87 -15.83
C ALA A 207 9.80 3.68 -16.77
N LYS A 208 8.69 3.69 -17.51
CA LYS A 208 8.27 2.60 -18.41
C LYS A 208 9.31 2.20 -19.48
N ARG A 209 10.12 3.13 -20.00
CA ARG A 209 11.18 2.85 -20.98
C ARG A 209 12.36 3.81 -20.88
N VAL A 210 13.53 3.24 -21.12
CA VAL A 210 14.79 3.97 -21.15
C VAL A 210 15.31 4.06 -22.59
N SER A 211 15.75 5.25 -22.99
CA SER A 211 16.43 5.50 -24.26
C SER A 211 17.70 6.31 -24.03
N ALA A 212 18.73 6.06 -24.83
CA ALA A 212 19.95 6.86 -24.81
C ALA A 212 19.69 8.35 -25.10
N SER A 213 18.62 8.67 -25.84
CA SER A 213 18.19 10.04 -26.14
C SER A 213 17.45 10.72 -24.98
N THR A 214 17.02 9.97 -23.97
CA THR A 214 16.23 10.52 -22.87
C THR A 214 17.09 11.43 -21.99
N SER A 215 16.59 12.64 -21.74
CA SER A 215 17.28 13.69 -20.98
C SER A 215 16.86 13.66 -19.51
N ALA A 216 17.81 13.37 -18.61
CA ALA A 216 17.60 13.49 -17.17
C ALA A 216 17.63 14.95 -16.71
N ARG A 217 17.28 15.22 -15.44
CA ARG A 217 17.44 16.56 -14.82
C ARG A 217 18.87 17.07 -14.99
N PHE A 218 19.86 16.21 -14.73
CA PHE A 218 21.28 16.54 -14.91
C PHE A 218 21.62 16.97 -16.35
N ASP A 219 21.09 16.27 -17.35
CA ASP A 219 21.34 16.62 -18.76
C ASP A 219 20.75 17.98 -19.13
N ARG A 220 19.57 18.33 -18.57
CA ARG A 220 18.93 19.63 -18.79
C ARG A 220 19.74 20.76 -18.17
N THR A 221 20.19 20.62 -16.93
CA THR A 221 21.05 21.60 -16.26
C THR A 221 22.37 21.81 -17.01
N LEU A 222 23.01 20.74 -17.48
CA LEU A 222 24.22 20.86 -18.31
C LEU A 222 23.93 21.63 -19.60
N ALA A 223 22.81 21.33 -20.28
CA ALA A 223 22.45 21.98 -21.52
C ALA A 223 22.17 23.48 -21.36
N GLU A 224 21.55 23.90 -20.24
CA GLU A 224 21.36 25.32 -19.87
C GLU A 224 22.70 26.05 -19.72
N MET A 225 23.75 25.34 -19.31
CA MET A 225 25.13 25.85 -19.22
C MET A 225 25.92 25.71 -20.53
N GLY A 226 25.29 25.23 -21.62
CA GLY A 226 25.96 24.95 -22.89
C GLY A 226 26.89 23.74 -22.88
N LEU A 227 26.79 22.89 -21.85
CA LEU A 227 27.64 21.73 -21.62
C LEU A 227 26.90 20.43 -21.98
N LYS A 228 27.68 19.37 -22.23
CA LYS A 228 27.18 18.00 -22.42
C LYS A 228 28.12 17.02 -21.75
N ARG A 229 27.56 15.92 -21.24
CA ARG A 229 28.34 14.78 -20.72
C ARG A 229 28.37 13.63 -21.71
N ARG A 230 29.37 12.76 -21.58
CA ARG A 230 29.44 11.49 -22.30
C ARG A 230 28.73 10.40 -21.49
N LYS A 231 27.71 9.77 -22.05
CA LYS A 231 27.02 8.61 -21.44
C LYS A 231 27.65 7.32 -21.98
N ALA A 232 28.10 6.43 -21.11
CA ALA A 232 28.60 5.10 -21.47
C ALA A 232 27.51 4.02 -21.35
N LEU A 233 26.57 4.20 -20.42
CA LEU A 233 25.43 3.32 -20.20
C LEU A 233 24.20 4.14 -19.83
N VAL A 234 23.03 3.68 -20.26
CA VAL A 234 21.73 4.24 -19.88
C VAL A 234 20.82 3.05 -19.51
N THR A 235 20.32 2.99 -18.28
CA THR A 235 19.56 1.83 -17.77
C THR A 235 18.57 2.22 -16.66
N ASN A 236 17.51 1.44 -16.46
CA ASN A 236 16.63 1.46 -15.27
C ASN A 236 16.90 0.28 -14.32
N GLN A 237 17.91 -0.55 -14.59
CA GLN A 237 18.27 -1.67 -13.73
C GLN A 237 19.36 -1.25 -12.75
N LEU A 238 19.03 -1.13 -11.47
CA LEU A 238 19.98 -0.66 -10.44
C LEU A 238 21.24 -1.53 -10.38
N MET A 239 21.09 -2.86 -10.33
CA MET A 239 22.22 -3.79 -10.25
C MET A 239 23.18 -3.66 -11.43
N THR A 240 22.65 -3.49 -12.65
CA THR A 240 23.45 -3.27 -13.86
C THR A 240 24.20 -1.95 -13.79
N ALA A 241 23.55 -0.89 -13.29
CA ALA A 241 24.18 0.41 -13.10
C ALA A 241 25.32 0.34 -12.08
N MET A 242 25.08 -0.29 -10.93
CA MET A 242 26.04 -0.45 -9.83
C MET A 242 27.28 -1.23 -10.25
N GLU A 243 27.09 -2.40 -10.88
CA GLU A 243 28.19 -3.22 -11.36
C GLU A 243 29.03 -2.48 -12.42
N THR A 244 28.39 -1.70 -13.29
CA THR A 244 29.09 -0.90 -14.31
C THR A 244 29.93 0.21 -13.69
N VAL A 245 29.40 0.90 -12.67
CA VAL A 245 30.14 1.94 -11.93
C VAL A 245 31.33 1.32 -11.20
N GLN A 246 31.15 0.18 -10.54
CA GLN A 246 32.23 -0.49 -9.79
C GLN A 246 33.37 -0.96 -10.70
N ARG A 247 33.07 -1.43 -11.92
CA ARG A 247 34.06 -1.98 -12.86
C ARG A 247 34.70 -0.96 -13.80
N SER A 248 34.33 0.31 -13.73
CA SER A 248 34.80 1.31 -14.69
C SER A 248 35.14 2.65 -14.00
N ASN A 249 35.64 3.60 -14.80
CA ASN A 249 35.76 4.99 -14.35
C ASN A 249 34.51 5.82 -14.73
N ALA A 250 33.35 5.16 -14.91
CA ALA A 250 32.12 5.87 -15.13
C ALA A 250 31.56 6.43 -13.83
N LEU A 251 30.99 7.62 -13.90
CA LEU A 251 30.31 8.29 -12.79
C LEU A 251 28.82 8.07 -12.88
N MET A 252 28.13 8.00 -11.75
CA MET A 252 26.67 7.95 -11.70
C MET A 252 26.12 9.08 -10.85
N VAL A 253 25.10 9.78 -11.35
CA VAL A 253 24.32 10.72 -10.54
C VAL A 253 23.25 9.90 -9.82
N ALA A 254 23.29 9.91 -8.50
CA ALA A 254 22.42 9.12 -7.63
C ALA A 254 22.06 9.95 -6.38
N THR A 255 21.63 9.28 -5.30
CA THR A 255 21.24 9.90 -4.03
C THR A 255 22.27 9.61 -2.94
N GLN A 256 22.29 10.41 -1.88
CA GLN A 256 23.04 10.07 -0.66
C GLN A 256 22.35 8.91 0.10
N TYR A 257 21.03 8.81 -0.05
CA TYR A 257 20.18 7.71 0.40
C TYR A 257 20.57 6.43 -0.36
N GLY A 258 21.03 5.37 0.34
CA GLY A 258 21.27 4.04 -0.24
C GLY A 258 22.60 3.35 0.10
N LEU A 259 23.58 4.03 0.72
CA LEU A 259 24.87 3.40 1.01
C LEU A 259 25.00 2.73 2.38
N SER A 260 23.96 2.71 3.22
CA SER A 260 24.02 2.01 4.52
C SER A 260 24.37 0.54 4.34
N HIS A 261 23.69 -0.14 3.41
CA HIS A 261 23.91 -1.56 3.11
C HIS A 261 24.68 -1.79 1.80
N GLU A 262 24.58 -0.90 0.81
CA GLU A 262 25.27 -1.07 -0.47
C GLU A 262 26.81 -1.06 -0.34
N ARG A 263 27.39 -0.45 0.70
CA ARG A 263 28.85 -0.48 0.94
C ARG A 263 29.39 -1.89 1.23
N GLU A 264 28.56 -2.79 1.74
CA GLU A 264 28.95 -4.18 2.01
C GLU A 264 28.99 -5.02 0.73
N PHE A 265 28.17 -4.67 -0.26
CA PHE A 265 28.07 -5.41 -1.53
C PHE A 265 28.86 -4.78 -2.68
N PHE A 266 29.01 -3.45 -2.68
CA PHE A 266 29.63 -2.69 -3.76
C PHE A 266 30.77 -1.82 -3.26
N SER A 267 31.91 -1.89 -3.94
CA SER A 267 33.07 -1.02 -3.70
C SER A 267 32.87 0.33 -4.40
N ILE A 268 31.92 1.12 -3.89
CA ILE A 268 31.56 2.45 -4.40
C ILE A 268 31.87 3.53 -3.37
N ALA A 269 32.48 4.62 -3.83
CA ALA A 269 32.57 5.88 -3.11
C ALA A 269 31.45 6.82 -3.56
N GLN A 270 30.80 7.42 -2.56
CA GLN A 270 29.93 8.58 -2.75
C GLN A 270 30.75 9.85 -2.62
N ARG A 271 30.39 10.88 -3.37
CA ARG A 271 30.91 12.25 -3.19
C ARG A 271 29.78 13.27 -3.30
N PRO A 272 29.87 14.40 -2.57
CA PRO A 272 28.90 15.47 -2.68
C PRO A 272 28.75 15.97 -4.12
N PHE A 273 27.56 16.47 -4.43
CA PHE A 273 27.32 17.11 -5.71
C PHE A 273 28.17 18.39 -5.84
N PRO A 274 28.76 18.70 -7.00
CA PRO A 274 29.62 19.87 -7.16
C PRO A 274 28.87 21.18 -6.86
N ALA A 275 29.52 22.08 -6.11
CA ALA A 275 28.95 23.39 -5.76
C ALA A 275 28.82 24.33 -6.97
N ASP A 276 29.64 24.13 -8.01
CA ASP A 276 29.61 24.88 -9.27
C ASP A 276 28.54 24.37 -10.25
N LEU A 277 27.72 23.39 -9.84
CA LEU A 277 26.61 22.87 -10.61
C LEU A 277 25.26 23.20 -9.92
N PRO A 278 24.34 23.92 -10.59
CA PRO A 278 23.03 24.22 -10.04
C PRO A 278 22.25 22.94 -9.71
N HIS A 279 21.82 22.79 -8.46
CA HIS A 279 20.99 21.67 -8.04
C HIS A 279 20.06 22.09 -6.90
N GLN A 280 18.96 21.34 -6.76
CA GLN A 280 18.18 21.39 -5.53
C GLN A 280 18.88 20.51 -4.51
N GLY A 281 19.24 21.09 -3.36
CA GLY A 281 19.91 20.36 -2.28
C GLY A 281 19.07 19.18 -1.79
N ASN A 282 17.76 19.39 -1.60
CA ASN A 282 16.87 18.37 -1.09
C ASN A 282 15.75 18.09 -2.09
N ILE A 283 15.56 16.82 -2.41
CA ILE A 283 14.50 16.33 -3.29
C ILE A 283 13.47 15.61 -2.41
N PRO A 284 12.31 16.22 -2.14
CA PRO A 284 11.28 15.62 -1.31
C PRO A 284 10.60 14.42 -1.99
N PHE A 285 10.39 13.37 -1.20
CA PHE A 285 9.60 12.20 -1.54
C PHE A 285 8.36 12.14 -0.66
N VAL A 286 7.27 11.66 -1.25
CA VAL A 286 5.96 11.49 -0.62
C VAL A 286 5.48 10.05 -0.78
N LEU A 287 4.73 9.57 0.20
CA LEU A 287 3.85 8.41 0.07
C LEU A 287 2.53 8.91 -0.53
N VAL A 288 2.17 8.37 -1.68
CA VAL A 288 0.96 8.69 -2.44
C VAL A 288 -0.04 7.55 -2.28
N GLN A 289 -1.29 7.88 -2.02
CA GLN A 289 -2.41 6.94 -1.99
C GLN A 289 -3.64 7.55 -2.66
N HIS A 290 -4.55 6.72 -3.14
CA HIS A 290 -5.84 7.21 -3.65
C HIS A 290 -6.82 7.51 -2.51
N ARG A 291 -7.67 8.55 -2.64
CA ARG A 291 -8.69 8.89 -1.64
C ARG A 291 -9.68 7.76 -1.35
N ARG A 292 -9.89 6.82 -2.29
CA ARG A 292 -10.78 5.66 -2.08
C ARG A 292 -10.32 4.77 -0.92
N THR A 293 -9.01 4.71 -0.65
CA THR A 293 -8.43 3.83 0.37
C THR A 293 -8.07 4.58 1.66
N SER A 294 -8.26 5.90 1.72
CA SER A 294 -7.85 6.71 2.88
C SER A 294 -8.55 6.36 4.20
N HIS A 295 -9.75 5.78 4.12
CA HIS A 295 -10.52 5.31 5.28
C HIS A 295 -10.41 3.80 5.51
N SER A 296 -9.61 3.10 4.71
CA SER A 296 -9.36 1.68 4.92
C SER A 296 -8.38 1.51 6.07
N ALA A 297 -8.73 0.64 7.02
CA ALA A 297 -7.92 0.41 8.21
C ALA A 297 -6.57 -0.26 7.87
N VAL A 298 -6.54 -1.24 6.95
CA VAL A 298 -5.29 -1.87 6.49
C VAL A 298 -4.35 -0.85 5.82
N HIS A 299 -4.90 0.05 5.00
CA HIS A 299 -4.11 1.10 4.34
C HIS A 299 -3.60 2.11 5.36
N SER A 300 -4.45 2.56 6.27
CA SER A 300 -4.06 3.49 7.33
C SER A 300 -2.92 2.90 8.18
N TRP A 301 -3.06 1.64 8.58
CA TRP A 301 -2.05 0.92 9.34
C TRP A 301 -0.74 0.74 8.57
N LEU A 302 -0.79 0.27 7.32
CA LEU A 302 0.42 0.06 6.53
C LEU A 302 1.12 1.39 6.20
N SER A 303 0.37 2.45 5.88
CA SER A 303 0.95 3.79 5.67
C SER A 303 1.70 4.29 6.91
N ALA A 304 1.15 4.06 8.11
CA ALA A 304 1.79 4.42 9.36
C ALA A 304 3.07 3.59 9.59
N MET A 305 3.05 2.29 9.25
CA MET A 305 4.23 1.44 9.30
C MET A 305 5.32 1.91 8.32
N ILE A 306 4.96 2.23 7.07
CA ILE A 306 5.90 2.73 6.05
C ILE A 306 6.53 4.04 6.51
N LEU A 307 5.72 5.01 6.93
CA LEU A 307 6.22 6.29 7.46
C LEU A 307 7.15 6.09 8.66
N GLN A 308 6.82 5.17 9.56
CA GLN A 308 7.63 4.89 10.74
C GLN A 308 8.95 4.22 10.38
N ALA A 309 8.95 3.25 9.45
CA ALA A 309 10.16 2.60 8.99
C ALA A 309 11.12 3.59 8.33
N VAL A 310 10.61 4.47 7.44
CA VAL A 310 11.46 5.49 6.80
C VAL A 310 12.03 6.47 7.82
N LYS A 311 11.24 6.90 8.82
CA LYS A 311 11.76 7.76 9.90
C LYS A 311 12.88 7.12 10.71
N GLU A 312 12.88 5.79 10.85
CA GLU A 312 13.95 5.06 11.53
C GLU A 312 15.19 4.97 10.65
N MET A 313 15.02 4.66 9.36
CA MET A 313 16.11 4.65 8.37
C MET A 313 16.81 6.02 8.27
N ASP A 314 16.04 7.11 8.24
CA ASP A 314 16.58 8.47 8.18
C ASP A 314 17.48 8.81 9.38
N LYS A 315 17.18 8.25 10.56
CA LYS A 315 18.02 8.43 11.75
C LYS A 315 19.34 7.68 11.65
N GLU A 316 19.35 6.51 11.02
CA GLU A 316 20.56 5.72 10.81
C GLU A 316 21.47 6.33 9.74
N LEU A 317 20.86 6.93 8.71
CA LEU A 317 21.53 7.58 7.57
C LEU A 317 22.05 8.98 7.88
N ALA A 318 21.60 9.65 8.95
CA ALA A 318 22.04 10.99 9.35
C ALA A 318 23.50 11.09 9.83
N LYS A 319 24.34 10.06 9.63
CA LYS A 319 25.78 10.12 9.94
C LYS A 319 26.50 11.00 8.91
N PRO A 320 27.29 12.00 9.35
CA PRO A 320 28.03 12.85 8.42
C PRO A 320 29.10 12.07 7.65
N TRP A 321 29.46 12.60 6.48
CA TRP A 321 30.49 12.13 5.54
C TRP A 321 31.83 11.76 6.21
#